data_AF-A0A3G6SDB6-F1
#
_entry.id   AF-A0A3G6SDB6-F1
#
_cell.length_a   1.000
_cell.length_b   1.000
_cell.length_c   1.000
_cell.angle_alpha   90.00
_cell.angle_beta   90.00
_cell.angle_gamma   90.00
#
_symmetry.space_group_name_H-M   'P 1'
#
loop_
_entity.id
_entity.type
_entity.pdbx_description
1 polymer ?
#
loop_
_entity_poly.entity_id
_entity_poly.type
_entity_poly.pdbx_seq_one_letter_code
_entity_poly.pdbx_strand_id
1 'polypeptide(L)'
;MEQLAVFENYMDSFEITPEIVKESGFQKTPPDFYCLVAENEDQMAGMLVYYFLPYTAQNKPAIYMKELYVEEKYRGQKIGEQLMNALKMEAVKNNCSQIKWTVAPWNKSGQKFYERLGAKENKDWLNYEWTV
;
A
#
# COMPACT_ATOMS: atom_id res chain seq x y z
N MET A 1 10.96 1.65 4.06
CA MET A 1 10.37 0.38 4.56
C MET A 1 10.68 0.19 6.03
N GLU A 2 11.93 0.28 6.49
CA GLU A 2 12.30 0.16 7.92
C GLU A 2 11.51 1.10 8.84
N GLN A 3 11.42 2.40 8.51
CA GLN A 3 10.66 3.37 9.32
C GLN A 3 9.17 3.01 9.46
N LEU A 4 8.60 2.33 8.46
CA LEU A 4 7.23 1.84 8.51
C LEU A 4 7.10 0.62 9.43
N ALA A 5 8.07 -0.30 9.37
CA ALA A 5 8.13 -1.46 10.27
C ALA A 5 8.21 -1.06 11.75
N VAL A 6 8.97 0.00 12.04
CA VAL A 6 9.00 0.63 13.37
C VAL A 6 7.63 1.20 13.73
N PHE A 7 6.99 1.96 12.83
CA PHE A 7 5.69 2.58 13.09
C PHE A 7 4.57 1.55 13.35
N GLU A 8 4.60 0.42 12.64
CA GLU A 8 3.57 -0.63 12.74
C GLU A 8 3.91 -1.75 13.75
N ASN A 9 5.04 -1.64 14.44
CA ASN A 9 5.52 -2.61 15.44
C ASN A 9 5.75 -4.04 14.88
N TYR A 10 6.32 -4.16 13.68
CA TYR A 10 6.74 -5.45 13.11
C TYR A 10 8.24 -5.53 12.80
N MET A 11 9.07 -4.70 13.44
CA MET A 11 10.52 -4.68 13.19
C MET A 11 11.19 -6.04 13.48
N ASP A 12 10.69 -6.80 14.45
CA ASP A 12 11.22 -8.12 14.82
C ASP A 12 11.10 -9.17 13.70
N SER A 13 10.21 -8.95 12.72
CA SER A 13 10.02 -9.79 11.53
C SER A 13 10.43 -9.10 10.23
N PHE A 14 11.16 -7.98 10.32
CA PHE A 14 11.58 -7.22 9.14
C PHE A 14 12.83 -7.83 8.50
N GLU A 15 12.65 -8.54 7.39
CA GLU A 15 13.74 -9.19 6.64
C GLU A 15 14.07 -8.50 5.31
N ILE A 16 13.34 -7.44 4.94
CA ILE A 16 13.43 -6.85 3.61
C ILE A 16 14.74 -6.05 3.47
N THR A 17 15.55 -6.39 2.46
CA THR A 17 16.78 -5.67 2.09
C THR A 17 16.65 -4.95 0.73
N PRO A 18 17.51 -3.97 0.41
CA PRO A 18 17.54 -3.32 -0.90
C PRO A 18 17.70 -4.32 -2.06
N GLU A 19 18.49 -5.37 -1.87
CA GLU A 19 18.71 -6.43 -2.87
C GLU A 19 17.42 -7.20 -3.14
N ILE A 20 16.69 -7.60 -2.08
CA ILE A 20 15.39 -8.28 -2.20
C ILE A 20 14.39 -7.37 -2.94
N VAL A 21 14.33 -6.09 -2.58
CA VAL A 21 13.45 -5.10 -3.25
C VAL A 21 13.79 -5.00 -4.73
N LYS A 22 15.07 -4.94 -5.09
CA LYS A 22 15.54 -4.86 -6.48
C LYS A 22 15.15 -6.11 -7.27
N GLU A 23 15.40 -7.28 -6.71
CA GLU A 23 15.10 -8.56 -7.35
C GLU A 23 13.58 -8.73 -7.55
N SER A 24 12.81 -8.65 -6.47
CA SER A 24 11.36 -8.88 -6.48
C SER A 24 10.57 -7.82 -7.26
N GLY A 25 10.92 -6.54 -7.11
CA GLY A 25 10.14 -5.44 -7.70
C GLY A 25 10.56 -5.02 -9.11
N PHE A 26 11.82 -5.26 -9.48
CA PHE A 26 12.40 -4.65 -10.69
C PHE A 26 13.09 -5.63 -11.65
N GLN A 27 13.37 -6.87 -11.23
CA GLN A 27 14.05 -7.85 -12.09
C GLN A 27 13.15 -9.04 -12.48
N LYS A 28 12.16 -9.40 -11.65
CA LYS A 28 11.16 -10.44 -12.00
C LYS A 28 10.15 -9.96 -13.05
N THR A 29 9.58 -10.91 -13.79
CA THR A 29 8.49 -10.66 -14.75
C THR A 29 7.43 -11.77 -14.67
N PRO A 30 6.21 -11.49 -14.17
CA PRO A 30 5.80 -10.21 -13.56
C PRO A 30 6.56 -9.94 -12.24
N PRO A 31 6.67 -8.68 -11.81
CA PRO A 31 7.26 -8.36 -10.51
C PRO A 31 6.35 -8.84 -9.37
N ASP A 32 6.94 -9.14 -8.21
CA ASP A 32 6.19 -9.59 -7.03
C ASP A 32 5.32 -8.46 -6.43
N PHE A 33 5.75 -7.20 -6.60
CA PHE A 33 5.03 -6.01 -6.19
C PHE A 33 5.35 -4.83 -7.11
N TYR A 34 4.49 -3.81 -7.04
CA TYR A 34 4.66 -2.50 -7.67
C TYR A 34 4.77 -1.43 -6.59
N CYS A 35 5.42 -0.31 -6.90
CA CYS A 35 5.60 0.79 -5.96
C CYS A 35 5.38 2.14 -6.65
N LEU A 36 4.71 3.05 -5.94
CA LEU A 36 4.64 4.47 -6.26
C LEU A 36 5.45 5.24 -5.22
N VAL A 37 6.28 6.18 -5.65
CA VAL A 37 7.07 7.03 -4.76
C VAL A 37 6.62 8.48 -4.90
N ALA A 38 6.66 9.22 -3.80
CA ALA A 38 6.52 10.66 -3.78
C ALA A 38 7.87 11.27 -3.44
N GLU A 39 8.29 12.27 -4.21
CA GLU A 39 9.55 12.98 -4.03
C GLU A 39 9.27 14.46 -3.76
N ASN A 40 10.09 15.07 -2.91
CA ASN A 40 10.09 16.50 -2.62
C ASN A 40 11.53 16.99 -2.59
N GLU A 41 11.90 17.88 -3.53
CA GLU A 41 13.27 18.39 -3.68
C GLU A 41 14.33 17.27 -3.70
N ASP A 42 14.13 16.26 -4.56
CA ASP A 42 14.99 15.07 -4.71
C ASP A 42 15.09 14.17 -3.45
N GLN A 43 14.28 14.43 -2.43
CA GLN A 43 14.16 13.56 -1.25
C GLN A 43 12.88 12.72 -1.32
N MET A 44 13.01 11.44 -1.00
CA MET A 44 11.85 10.54 -0.91
C MET A 44 10.95 10.97 0.25
N ALA A 45 9.75 11.42 -0.05
CA ALA A 45 8.79 11.93 0.92
C ALA A 45 7.76 10.88 1.35
N GLY A 46 7.53 9.86 0.53
CA GLY A 46 6.61 8.77 0.83
C GLY A 46 6.61 7.69 -0.25
N MET A 47 5.95 6.58 0.07
CA MET A 47 5.83 5.43 -0.83
C MET A 47 4.48 4.72 -0.63
N LEU A 48 4.05 4.02 -1.66
CA LEU A 48 2.89 3.14 -1.64
C LEU A 48 3.25 1.85 -2.40
N VAL A 49 3.10 0.70 -1.74
CA VAL A 49 3.38 -0.63 -2.32
C VAL A 49 2.08 -1.37 -2.57
N TYR A 50 1.94 -1.98 -3.74
CA TYR A 50 0.72 -2.71 -4.13
C TYR A 50 1.02 -3.89 -5.05
N TYR A 51 0.05 -4.78 -5.20
CA TYR A 51 0.08 -5.86 -6.18
C TYR A 51 -1.30 -6.07 -6.81
N PHE A 52 -1.31 -6.73 -7.96
CA PHE A 52 -2.55 -7.10 -8.65
C PHE A 52 -3.07 -8.44 -8.15
N LEU A 53 -4.38 -8.53 -7.97
CA LEU A 53 -5.15 -9.74 -7.76
C LEU A 53 -5.85 -10.06 -9.08
N PRO A 54 -5.27 -10.92 -9.95
CA PRO A 54 -5.70 -11.05 -11.34
C PRO A 54 -7.05 -11.75 -11.51
N TYR A 55 -7.40 -12.66 -10.59
CA TYR A 55 -8.61 -13.47 -10.66
C TYR A 55 -9.58 -13.11 -9.53
N THR A 56 -10.77 -12.65 -9.90
CA THR A 56 -11.83 -12.26 -8.96
C THR A 56 -13.19 -12.72 -9.47
N ALA A 57 -14.19 -12.74 -8.59
CA ALA A 57 -15.56 -13.08 -8.95
C ALA A 57 -16.17 -12.14 -10.00
N GLN A 58 -15.65 -10.92 -10.14
CA GLN A 58 -16.10 -9.93 -11.12
C GLN A 58 -15.42 -10.09 -12.49
N ASN A 59 -14.55 -11.09 -12.67
CA ASN A 59 -13.73 -11.29 -13.88
C ASN A 59 -12.99 -10.02 -14.33
N LYS A 60 -12.55 -9.24 -13.35
CA LYS A 60 -11.69 -8.06 -13.50
C LYS A 60 -10.63 -8.11 -12.40
N PRO A 61 -9.38 -7.69 -12.66
CA PRO A 61 -8.39 -7.64 -11.62
C PRO A 61 -8.83 -6.70 -10.47
N ALA A 62 -8.21 -6.86 -9.31
CA ALA A 62 -8.24 -5.88 -8.24
C ALA A 62 -6.82 -5.50 -7.87
N ILE A 63 -6.65 -4.38 -7.17
CA ILE A 63 -5.40 -4.03 -6.51
C ILE A 63 -5.52 -4.36 -5.03
N TYR A 64 -4.47 -4.93 -4.45
CA TYR A 64 -4.28 -4.91 -3.00
C TYR A 64 -3.12 -3.97 -2.67
N MET A 65 -3.40 -2.91 -1.93
CA MET A 65 -2.36 -2.03 -1.39
C MET A 65 -1.82 -2.65 -0.11
N LYS A 66 -0.52 -2.97 -0.12
CA LYS A 66 0.17 -3.58 1.00
C LYS A 66 0.64 -2.53 2.00
N GLU A 67 1.29 -1.48 1.52
CA GLU A 67 1.88 -0.44 2.37
C GLU A 67 1.56 0.95 1.84
N LEU A 68 1.34 1.90 2.76
CA LEU A 68 1.34 3.33 2.48
C LEU A 68 2.10 4.03 3.62
N TYR A 69 3.17 4.73 3.26
CA TYR A 69 4.00 5.45 4.23
C TYR A 69 4.34 6.85 3.73
N VAL A 70 4.31 7.82 4.64
CA VAL A 70 4.79 9.19 4.43
C VAL A 70 5.73 9.51 5.59
N GLU A 71 6.95 9.94 5.25
CA GLU A 71 7.96 10.33 6.23
C GLU A 71 7.41 11.47 7.11
N GLU A 72 7.70 11.41 8.41
CA GLU A 72 7.03 12.23 9.42
C GLU A 72 7.09 13.73 9.12
N LYS A 73 8.26 14.23 8.68
CA LYS A 73 8.48 15.64 8.35
C LYS A 73 7.64 16.15 7.16
N TYR A 74 7.14 15.25 6.31
CA TYR A 74 6.30 15.59 5.16
C TYR A 74 4.80 15.33 5.40
N ARG A 75 4.40 14.86 6.57
CA ARG A 75 2.98 14.66 6.91
C ARG A 75 2.24 16.00 6.95
N GLY A 76 0.93 15.95 6.69
CA GLY A 76 0.10 17.16 6.59
C GLY A 76 0.14 17.86 5.23
N GLN A 77 1.06 17.50 4.33
CA GLN A 77 1.22 18.09 3.00
C GLN A 77 0.41 17.37 1.89
N LYS A 78 -0.60 16.58 2.28
CA LYS A 78 -1.46 15.78 1.39
C LYS A 78 -0.73 14.73 0.51
N ILE A 79 0.53 14.39 0.80
CA ILE A 79 1.30 13.40 0.02
C ILE A 79 0.61 12.02 0.00
N GLY A 80 0.11 11.54 1.14
CA GLY A 80 -0.62 10.27 1.19
C GLY A 80 -1.87 10.27 0.32
N GLU A 81 -2.57 11.40 0.23
CA GLU A 81 -3.74 11.55 -0.66
C GLU A 81 -3.33 11.53 -2.13
N GLN A 82 -2.22 12.17 -2.49
CA GLN A 82 -1.67 12.12 -3.85
C GLN A 82 -1.27 10.68 -4.24
N LEU A 83 -0.61 9.95 -3.36
CA LEU A 83 -0.26 8.53 -3.57
C LEU A 83 -1.52 7.66 -3.76
N MET A 84 -2.55 7.83 -2.92
CA MET A 84 -3.82 7.10 -3.07
C MET A 84 -4.56 7.44 -4.36
N ASN A 85 -4.51 8.71 -4.80
CA ASN A 85 -5.09 9.11 -6.08
C ASN A 85 -4.32 8.52 -7.26
N ALA A 86 -2.98 8.46 -7.18
CA ALA A 86 -2.16 7.77 -8.17
C ALA A 86 -2.49 6.27 -8.25
N LEU A 87 -2.70 5.61 -7.10
CA LEU A 87 -3.15 4.22 -7.07
C LEU A 87 -4.52 4.04 -7.73
N LYS A 88 -5.46 4.97 -7.51
CA LYS A 88 -6.77 4.97 -8.21
C LYS A 88 -6.60 5.07 -9.72
N MET A 89 -5.68 5.91 -10.21
CA MET A 89 -5.39 6.01 -11.65
C MET A 89 -4.81 4.70 -12.20
N GLU A 90 -3.88 4.05 -11.48
CA GLU A 90 -3.34 2.75 -11.86
C GLU A 90 -4.42 1.66 -11.90
N ALA A 91 -5.35 1.65 -10.93
CA ALA A 91 -6.50 0.74 -10.97
C ALA A 91 -7.36 0.93 -12.22
N VAL A 92 -7.70 2.18 -12.57
CA VAL A 92 -8.51 2.50 -13.76
C VAL A 92 -7.78 2.09 -15.04
N LYS A 93 -6.50 2.43 -15.17
CA LYS A 93 -5.66 2.09 -16.33
C LYS A 93 -5.58 0.59 -16.57
N ASN A 94 -5.56 -0.21 -15.51
CA ASN A 94 -5.47 -1.67 -15.59
C ASN A 94 -6.85 -2.36 -15.51
N ASN A 95 -7.96 -1.64 -15.76
CA ASN A 95 -9.34 -2.14 -15.71
C ASN A 95 -9.66 -2.91 -14.41
N CYS A 96 -9.06 -2.48 -13.29
CA CYS A 96 -9.33 -3.06 -11.99
C CYS A 96 -10.71 -2.65 -11.50
N SER A 97 -11.41 -3.59 -10.88
CA SER A 97 -12.74 -3.35 -10.32
C SER A 97 -12.69 -2.71 -8.93
N GLN A 98 -11.63 -2.98 -8.16
CA GLN A 98 -11.52 -2.60 -6.75
C GLN A 98 -10.06 -2.38 -6.34
N ILE A 99 -9.88 -1.58 -5.29
CA ILE A 99 -8.65 -1.46 -4.52
C ILE A 99 -8.98 -1.88 -3.08
N LYS A 100 -8.22 -2.80 -2.51
CA LYS A 100 -8.39 -3.32 -1.15
C LYS A 100 -7.12 -3.12 -0.34
N TRP A 101 -7.27 -2.96 0.97
CA TRP A 101 -6.18 -2.94 1.94
C TRP A 101 -6.73 -3.24 3.32
N THR A 102 -5.84 -3.47 4.27
CA THR A 102 -6.17 -3.57 5.68
C THR A 102 -5.59 -2.36 6.41
N VAL A 103 -6.18 -2.02 7.56
CA VAL A 103 -5.65 -1.01 8.46
C VAL A 103 -5.77 -1.56 9.87
N ALA A 104 -4.70 -1.43 10.66
CA ALA A 104 -4.72 -1.95 12.01
C ALA A 104 -5.81 -1.27 12.86
N PRO A 105 -6.52 -2.01 13.74
CA PRO A 105 -7.62 -1.45 14.55
C PRO A 105 -7.21 -0.27 15.42
N TRP A 106 -5.95 -0.24 15.88
CA TRP A 106 -5.37 0.83 16.69
C TRP A 106 -5.06 2.10 15.88
N ASN A 107 -4.89 1.99 14.56
CA ASN A 107 -4.51 3.12 13.69
C ASN A 107 -5.72 3.98 13.31
N LYS A 108 -6.26 4.71 14.31
CA LYS A 108 -7.43 5.58 14.15
C LYS A 108 -7.17 6.76 13.20
N SER A 109 -5.94 7.26 13.09
CA SER A 109 -5.63 8.30 12.11
C SER A 109 -5.69 7.78 10.67
N GLY A 110 -5.18 6.57 10.43
CA GLY A 110 -5.28 5.88 9.14
C GLY A 110 -6.72 5.62 8.75
N GLN A 111 -7.54 5.08 9.67
CA GLN A 111 -8.98 4.87 9.44
C GLN A 111 -9.69 6.16 8.99
N LYS A 112 -9.54 7.26 9.76
CA LYS A 112 -10.12 8.58 9.41
C LYS A 112 -9.59 9.13 8.08
N PHE A 113 -8.31 8.92 7.80
CA PHE A 113 -7.70 9.33 6.55
C PHE A 113 -8.37 8.64 5.36
N TYR A 114 -8.55 7.31 5.41
CA TYR A 114 -9.20 6.55 4.34
C TYR A 114 -10.68 6.92 4.17
N GLU A 115 -11.42 7.08 5.26
CA GLU A 115 -12.82 7.52 5.23
C GLU A 115 -12.98 8.89 4.55
N ARG A 116 -12.09 9.85 4.86
CA ARG A 116 -12.07 11.17 4.20
C ARG A 116 -11.83 11.09 2.69
N LEU A 117 -11.09 10.09 2.22
CA LEU A 117 -10.86 9.83 0.79
C LEU A 117 -12.04 9.10 0.11
N GLY A 118 -13.14 8.87 0.85
CA GLY A 118 -14.34 8.20 0.37
C GLY A 118 -14.28 6.68 0.45
N ALA A 119 -13.24 6.11 1.06
CA ALA A 119 -13.19 4.67 1.31
C ALA A 119 -14.21 4.29 2.40
N LYS A 120 -14.70 3.05 2.34
CA LYS A 120 -15.61 2.49 3.34
C LYS A 120 -15.01 1.21 3.89
N GLU A 121 -15.13 1.01 5.19
CA GLU A 121 -14.80 -0.27 5.82
C GLU A 121 -15.67 -1.39 5.22
N ASN A 122 -15.03 -2.49 4.83
CA ASN A 122 -15.74 -3.70 4.45
C ASN A 122 -16.06 -4.52 5.72
N LYS A 123 -17.34 -4.70 6.02
CA LYS A 123 -17.83 -5.45 7.18
C LYS A 123 -18.38 -6.84 6.84
N ASP A 124 -18.31 -7.22 5.57
CA ASP A 124 -18.86 -8.49 5.09
C ASP A 124 -17.90 -9.66 5.35
N TRP A 125 -16.63 -9.37 5.60
CA TRP A 125 -15.56 -10.37 5.73
C TRP A 125 -14.71 -10.12 6.97
N LEU A 126 -14.38 -11.20 7.67
CA LEU A 126 -13.40 -11.20 8.75
C LEU A 126 -12.01 -11.57 8.20
N ASN A 127 -10.95 -11.01 8.77
CA ASN A 127 -9.57 -11.38 8.45
C ASN A 127 -9.13 -12.57 9.31
N TYR A 128 -8.70 -13.66 8.70
CA TYR A 128 -8.17 -14.86 9.36
C TYR A 128 -6.78 -15.17 8.81
N GLU A 129 -5.88 -15.62 9.67
CA GLU A 129 -4.50 -15.98 9.31
C GLU A 129 -4.00 -17.18 10.10
N TRP A 130 -3.02 -17.89 9.53
CA TRP A 130 -2.21 -18.89 10.22
C TRP A 130 -0.74 -18.53 10.06
N THR A 131 0.04 -18.78 11.10
CA THR A 131 1.50 -18.75 11.03
C THR A 131 1.99 -20.11 10.56
N VAL A 132 2.77 -20.15 9.49
CA VAL A 132 3.40 -21.36 8.92
C VAL A 132 4.90 -21.35 9.15
#